data_AF-A0AAD9X4G0-F1
#
_entry.id   AF-A0AAD9X4G0-F1
#
_cell.length_a   1.000
_cell.length_b   1.000
_cell.length_c   1.000
_cell.angle_alpha   90.00
_cell.angle_beta   90.00
_cell.angle_gamma   90.00
#
_symmetry.space_group_name_H-M   'P 1'
#
loop_
_entity.id
_entity.type
_entity.pdbx_description
1 polymer ?
#
loop_
_entity_poly.entity_id
_entity_poly.type
_entity_poly.pdbx_seq_one_letter_code
_entity_poly.pdbx_strand_id
1 'polypeptide(L)'
;MLNDALGPIDRNVYMGLGESTNDSNNDLPDGDGDKFDDLFAAATQELYVGCTKFSVFSFIVKLMDIKVLNHWSNKSFDLLLQLLKDVLPKGSNIPLSHYNAKKMLRDLGLGYESIHACKHD
;
A
#
# COMPACT_ATOMS: atom_id res chain seq x y z
N MET A 1 7.56 2.59 -20.10
CA MET A 1 6.36 3.45 -20.13
C MET A 1 5.63 3.56 -18.77
N LEU A 2 6.09 2.91 -17.69
CA LEU A 2 5.58 3.16 -16.33
C LEU A 2 6.38 4.22 -15.54
N ASN A 3 7.57 4.56 -16.00
CA ASN A 3 8.53 5.38 -15.25
C ASN A 3 8.29 6.89 -15.38
N ASP A 4 7.38 7.32 -16.26
CA ASP A 4 7.18 8.73 -16.57
C ASP A 4 5.98 9.35 -15.83
N ALA A 5 5.19 8.55 -15.11
CA ALA A 5 3.99 8.99 -14.39
C ALA A 5 4.22 9.21 -12.88
N LEU A 6 5.38 8.79 -12.36
CA LEU A 6 5.78 8.98 -10.98
C LEU A 6 6.99 9.91 -11.01
N GLY A 7 6.78 11.19 -10.67
CA GLY A 7 7.87 12.10 -10.37
C GLY A 7 8.79 11.51 -9.28
N PRO A 8 9.96 12.12 -9.01
CA PRO A 8 10.90 11.58 -8.03
C PRO A 8 10.18 11.37 -6.70
N ILE A 9 9.96 10.09 -6.35
CA ILE A 9 9.36 9.68 -5.10
C ILE A 9 10.36 10.07 -4.02
N ASP A 10 10.05 11.10 -3.25
CA ASP A 10 10.88 11.54 -2.16
C ASP A 10 10.96 10.42 -1.10
N ARG A 11 12.15 9.81 -0.99
CA ARG A 11 12.43 8.69 -0.09
C ARG A 11 12.23 9.05 1.39
N ASN A 12 12.19 10.34 1.73
CA ASN A 12 11.99 10.79 3.11
C ASN A 12 10.51 10.76 3.57
N VAL A 13 9.56 10.49 2.66
CA VAL A 13 8.12 10.46 2.98
C VAL A 13 7.70 9.21 3.79
N TYR A 14 8.54 8.18 3.86
CA TYR A 14 8.22 6.92 4.57
C TYR A 14 8.67 6.85 6.04
N MET A 15 9.26 7.92 6.60
CA MET A 15 9.92 7.90 7.92
C MET A 15 9.15 8.62 9.03
N GLY A 16 7.83 8.44 9.12
CA GLY A 16 7.08 9.04 10.22
C GLY A 16 5.81 8.29 10.52
N LEU A 17 5.88 7.30 11.42
CA LEU A 17 4.89 6.93 12.44
C LEU A 17 5.33 5.57 13.01
N GLY A 18 6.12 5.63 14.08
CA GLY A 18 6.43 4.46 14.89
C GLY A 18 5.19 4.01 15.66
N GLU A 19 4.74 2.80 15.39
CA GLU A 19 4.11 1.95 16.39
C GLU A 19 4.99 0.71 16.52
N SER A 20 5.48 0.51 17.74
CA SER A 20 6.39 -0.56 18.12
C SER A 20 5.68 -1.90 18.00
N THR A 21 6.00 -2.68 16.97
CA THR A 21 5.80 -4.14 16.99
C THR A 21 7.10 -4.79 16.53
N ASN A 22 7.75 -5.48 17.47
CA ASN A 22 8.78 -6.46 17.15
C ASN A 22 8.14 -7.51 16.23
N ASP A 23 8.54 -7.54 14.97
CA ASP A 23 8.39 -8.74 14.14
C ASP A 23 9.68 -8.91 13.34
N SER A 24 10.69 -9.42 14.03
CA SER A 24 11.83 -10.04 13.39
C SER A 24 11.32 -11.31 12.73
N ASN A 25 11.16 -11.30 11.41
CA ASN A 25 11.30 -12.46 10.53
C ASN A 25 11.57 -11.94 9.11
N ASN A 26 12.84 -11.61 8.87
CA ASN A 26 13.39 -11.65 7.52
C ASN A 26 13.37 -13.10 7.09
N ASP A 27 12.44 -13.46 6.21
CA ASP A 27 12.57 -14.55 5.25
C ASP A 27 11.47 -14.34 4.19
N LEU A 28 11.84 -13.71 3.07
CA LEU A 28 11.09 -13.87 1.83
C LEU A 28 11.27 -15.32 1.41
N PRO A 29 10.24 -16.19 1.45
CA PRO A 29 10.41 -17.57 1.06
C PRO A 29 10.54 -17.62 -0.46
N ASP A 30 11.71 -18.06 -0.94
CA ASP A 30 11.93 -18.51 -2.31
C ASP A 30 10.92 -19.65 -2.61
N GLY A 31 9.77 -19.31 -3.20
CA GLY A 31 8.70 -20.25 -3.49
C GLY A 31 7.35 -19.66 -3.88
N ASP A 32 7.13 -18.35 -3.73
CA ASP A 32 5.81 -17.70 -3.88
C ASP A 32 5.59 -16.99 -5.26
N GLY A 33 6.26 -17.43 -6.34
CA GLY A 33 6.14 -16.81 -7.68
C GLY A 33 4.69 -16.71 -8.18
N ASP A 34 3.94 -17.82 -8.08
CA ASP A 34 2.52 -17.87 -8.47
C ASP A 34 1.65 -16.89 -7.66
N LYS A 35 2.00 -16.68 -6.39
CA LYS A 35 1.25 -15.85 -5.45
C LYS A 35 1.49 -14.36 -5.68
N PHE A 36 2.72 -14.00 -6.05
CA PHE A 36 3.05 -12.64 -6.47
C PHE A 36 2.31 -12.30 -7.77
N ASP A 37 2.32 -13.21 -8.75
CA ASP A 37 1.64 -13.00 -10.04
C ASP A 37 0.14 -12.84 -9.86
N ASP A 38 -0.49 -13.65 -8.99
CA ASP A 38 -1.90 -13.51 -8.63
C ASP A 38 -2.21 -12.17 -7.95
N LEU A 39 -1.37 -11.75 -6.99
CA LEU A 39 -1.52 -10.47 -6.30
C LEU A 39 -1.34 -9.29 -7.26
N PHE A 40 -0.35 -9.37 -8.15
CA PHE A 40 -0.08 -8.34 -9.14
C PHE A 40 -1.22 -8.26 -10.17
N ALA A 41 -1.74 -9.38 -10.62
CA ALA A 41 -2.93 -9.43 -11.48
C ALA A 41 -4.14 -8.78 -10.79
N ALA A 42 -4.42 -9.13 -9.54
CA ALA A 42 -5.53 -8.54 -8.78
C ALA A 42 -5.34 -7.03 -8.52
N ALA A 43 -4.10 -6.57 -8.31
CA ALA A 43 -3.78 -5.18 -8.06
C ALA A 43 -3.86 -4.32 -9.34
N THR A 44 -3.52 -4.89 -10.50
CA THR A 44 -3.54 -4.19 -11.79
C THR A 44 -4.93 -4.13 -12.42
N GLN A 45 -5.89 -4.92 -11.93
CA GLN A 45 -7.29 -4.81 -12.33
C GLN A 45 -7.86 -3.41 -12.09
N GLU A 46 -8.85 -3.05 -12.91
CA GLU A 46 -9.67 -1.85 -12.72
C GLU A 46 -10.23 -1.80 -11.30
N LEU A 47 -10.33 -0.61 -10.72
CA LEU A 47 -10.84 -0.42 -9.37
C LEU A 47 -12.23 -1.04 -9.16
N TYR A 48 -13.05 -0.98 -10.21
CA TYR A 48 -14.33 -1.65 -10.38
C TYR A 48 -14.58 -1.72 -11.90
N VAL A 49 -15.54 -2.57 -12.32
CA VAL A 49 -15.85 -2.77 -13.75
C VAL A 49 -16.21 -1.45 -14.43
N GLY A 50 -15.45 -1.09 -15.47
CA GLY A 50 -15.64 0.14 -16.23
C GLY A 50 -14.85 1.34 -15.69
N CYS A 51 -14.00 1.14 -14.68
CA CYS A 51 -13.14 2.20 -14.15
C CYS A 51 -11.87 2.34 -15.02
N THR A 52 -11.91 3.28 -15.98
CA THR A 52 -10.78 3.53 -16.89
C THR A 52 -9.68 4.41 -16.28
N LYS A 53 -9.97 5.07 -15.15
CA LYS A 53 -9.07 6.07 -14.55
C LYS A 53 -8.12 5.47 -13.52
N PHE A 54 -8.53 4.41 -12.82
CA PHE A 54 -7.79 3.83 -11.72
C PHE A 54 -7.84 2.30 -11.77
N SER A 55 -6.67 1.67 -11.66
CA SER A 55 -6.56 0.31 -11.13
C SER A 55 -6.66 0.31 -9.61
N VAL A 56 -6.92 -0.86 -9.01
CA VAL A 56 -6.89 -1.05 -7.56
C VAL A 56 -5.58 -0.53 -6.97
N PHE A 57 -4.45 -0.95 -7.54
CA PHE A 57 -3.12 -0.52 -7.13
C PHE A 57 -2.94 1.00 -7.15
N SER A 58 -3.24 1.63 -8.29
CA SER A 58 -3.08 3.08 -8.45
C SER A 58 -3.94 3.88 -7.48
N PHE A 59 -5.12 3.35 -7.12
CA PHE A 59 -6.01 3.94 -6.14
C PHE A 59 -5.43 3.83 -4.72
N ILE A 60 -4.88 2.67 -4.35
CA ILE A 60 -4.27 2.47 -3.02
C ILE A 60 -3.03 3.31 -2.83
N VAL A 61 -2.15 3.38 -3.83
CA VAL A 61 -0.96 4.24 -3.78
C VAL A 61 -1.36 5.69 -3.52
N LYS A 62 -2.33 6.23 -4.29
CA LYS A 62 -2.81 7.61 -4.08
C LYS A 62 -3.48 7.82 -2.72
N LEU A 63 -4.23 6.85 -2.21
CA LEU A 63 -4.81 6.94 -0.87
C LEU A 63 -3.75 6.98 0.23
N MET A 64 -2.70 6.15 0.09
CA MET A 64 -1.56 6.15 1.01
C MET A 64 -0.80 7.47 0.94
N ASP A 65 -0.59 8.03 -0.25
CA ASP A 65 0.01 9.36 -0.42
C ASP A 65 -0.81 10.44 0.30
N ILE A 66 -2.13 10.47 0.10
CA ILE A 66 -3.02 11.42 0.79
C ILE A 66 -2.93 11.25 2.30
N LYS A 67 -2.95 10.00 2.80
CA LYS A 67 -2.84 9.72 4.23
C LYS A 67 -1.56 10.32 4.81
N VAL A 68 -0.42 10.09 4.15
CA VAL A 68 0.89 10.54 4.63
C VAL A 68 1.00 12.06 4.55
N LEU A 69 0.64 12.66 3.41
CA LEU A 69 0.70 14.10 3.19
C LEU A 69 -0.17 14.89 4.16
N ASN A 70 -1.27 14.30 4.64
CA ASN A 70 -2.19 14.94 5.58
C ASN A 70 -2.06 14.41 7.01
N HIS A 71 -1.07 13.58 7.30
CA HIS A 71 -0.84 12.97 8.62
C HIS A 71 -2.08 12.30 9.22
N TRP A 72 -2.88 11.64 8.40
CA TRP A 72 -4.08 10.97 8.88
C TRP A 72 -3.71 9.82 9.82
N SER A 73 -4.44 9.76 10.93
CA SER A 73 -4.35 8.64 11.87
C SER A 73 -4.77 7.35 11.19
N ASN A 74 -4.17 6.23 11.60
CA ASN A 74 -4.52 4.91 11.06
C ASN A 74 -6.02 4.63 11.27
N LYS A 75 -6.56 4.98 12.45
CA LYS A 75 -7.99 4.83 12.76
C LYS A 75 -8.88 5.61 11.78
N SER A 76 -8.58 6.87 11.50
CA SER A 76 -9.38 7.67 10.56
C SER A 76 -9.29 7.13 9.14
N PHE A 77 -8.12 6.65 8.74
CA PHE A 77 -7.90 6.07 7.42
C PHE A 77 -8.64 4.73 7.26
N ASP A 78 -8.65 3.89 8.29
CA ASP A 78 -9.40 2.62 8.30
C ASP A 78 -10.91 2.86 8.13
N LEU A 79 -11.45 3.87 8.81
CA LEU A 79 -12.86 4.27 8.65
C LEU A 79 -13.17 4.75 7.22
N LEU A 80 -12.25 5.49 6.58
CA LEU A 80 -12.41 5.86 5.17
C LEU A 80 -12.42 4.62 4.27
N LEU A 81 -11.49 3.68 4.47
CA LEU A 81 -11.40 2.48 3.65
C LEU A 81 -12.66 1.61 3.76
N GLN A 82 -13.23 1.50 4.96
CA GLN A 82 -14.50 0.83 5.18
C GLN A 82 -15.64 1.52 4.41
N LEU A 83 -15.75 2.84 4.52
CA LEU A 83 -16.75 3.61 3.77
C LEU A 83 -16.59 3.43 2.25
N LEU A 84 -15.37 3.48 1.73
CA LEU A 84 -15.11 3.28 0.31
C LEU A 84 -15.51 1.88 -0.15
N LYS A 85 -15.31 0.86 0.69
CA LYS A 85 -15.75 -0.50 0.39
C LYS A 85 -17.27 -0.62 0.28
N ASP A 86 -18.00 0.13 1.10
CA ASP A 86 -19.47 0.13 1.09
C ASP A 86 -20.07 0.91 -0.08
N VAL A 87 -19.39 1.99 -0.53
CA VAL A 87 -19.87 2.86 -1.60
C VAL A 87 -19.50 2.34 -2.99
N LEU A 88 -18.38 1.63 -3.12
CA LEU A 88 -17.93 1.14 -4.41
C LEU A 88 -18.69 -0.11 -4.86
N PRO A 89 -18.84 -0.32 -6.19
CA PRO A 89 -19.54 -1.48 -6.72
C PRO A 89 -18.89 -2.79 -6.26
N LYS A 90 -19.72 -3.83 -6.13
CA LYS A 90 -19.24 -5.19 -5.83
C LYS A 90 -18.16 -5.59 -6.85
N GLY A 91 -17.01 -6.05 -6.33
CA GLY A 91 -15.85 -6.43 -7.14
C GLY A 91 -14.61 -5.56 -6.92
N SER A 92 -14.71 -4.44 -6.19
CA SER A 92 -13.53 -3.64 -5.87
C SER A 92 -12.64 -4.30 -4.80
N ASN A 93 -11.41 -4.69 -5.16
CA ASN A 93 -10.43 -5.35 -4.28
C ASN A 93 -9.65 -4.36 -3.39
N ILE A 94 -10.38 -3.47 -2.71
CA ILE A 94 -9.78 -2.46 -1.83
C ILE A 94 -9.50 -3.07 -0.44
N PRO A 95 -8.33 -2.80 0.17
CA PRO A 95 -8.00 -3.21 1.53
C PRO A 95 -8.91 -2.52 2.56
N LEU A 96 -9.24 -3.26 3.62
CA LEU A 96 -10.14 -2.79 4.69
C LEU A 96 -9.44 -1.98 5.79
N SER A 97 -8.11 -1.90 5.75
CA SER A 97 -7.31 -1.20 6.76
C SER A 97 -5.98 -0.73 6.18
N HIS A 98 -5.36 0.24 6.86
CA HIS A 98 -4.02 0.72 6.62
C HIS A 98 -3.01 -0.43 6.63
N TYR A 99 -3.14 -1.35 7.58
CA TYR A 99 -2.27 -2.53 7.66
C TYR A 99 -2.41 -3.40 6.39
N ASN A 100 -3.64 -3.68 5.96
CA ASN A 100 -3.89 -4.46 4.75
C ASN A 100 -3.38 -3.76 3.48
N ALA A 101 -3.52 -2.43 3.41
CA ALA A 101 -2.98 -1.62 2.32
C ALA A 101 -1.45 -1.68 2.29
N LYS A 102 -0.79 -1.49 3.44
CA LYS A 102 0.66 -1.57 3.56
C LYS A 102 1.17 -2.97 3.24
N LYS A 103 0.48 -4.01 3.70
CA LYS A 103 0.80 -5.41 3.39
C LYS A 103 0.69 -5.68 1.89
N MET A 104 -0.40 -5.25 1.24
CA MET A 104 -0.57 -5.39 -0.20
C MET A 104 0.58 -4.73 -0.97
N LEU A 105 0.96 -3.51 -0.60
CA LEU A 105 2.09 -2.83 -1.24
C LEU A 105 3.41 -3.56 -1.00
N ARG A 106 3.65 -4.05 0.23
CA ARG A 106 4.85 -4.83 0.56
C ARG A 106 4.93 -6.14 -0.22
N ASP A 107 3.83 -6.88 -0.28
CA ASP A 107 3.75 -8.15 -0.99
C ASP A 107 3.92 -7.94 -2.51
N LEU A 108 3.64 -6.74 -3.03
CA LEU A 108 3.95 -6.29 -4.40
C LEU A 108 5.36 -5.71 -4.57
N GLY A 109 6.24 -5.86 -3.57
CA GLY A 109 7.62 -5.38 -3.63
C GLY A 109 7.82 -3.88 -3.35
N LEU A 110 6.77 -3.14 -2.97
CA LEU A 110 6.84 -1.74 -2.53
C LEU A 110 6.98 -1.61 -0.99
N GLY A 111 7.53 -2.64 -0.37
CA GLY A 111 7.86 -2.64 1.06
C GLY A 111 9.02 -1.70 1.37
N TYR A 112 9.08 -1.21 2.61
CA TYR A 112 10.20 -0.41 3.10
C TYR A 112 10.94 -1.22 4.16
N GLU A 113 12.26 -1.29 4.03
CA GLU A 113 13.15 -1.67 5.12
C GLU A 113 13.39 -0.43 5.99
N SER A 114 13.07 -0.54 7.28
CA SER A 114 13.44 0.51 8.24
C SER A 114 14.94 0.43 8.49
N ILE A 115 15.69 1.40 7.98
CA ILE A 115 17.09 1.56 8.36
C ILE A 115 17.09 2.11 9.79
N HIS A 116 17.53 1.28 10.75
CA HIS A 116 17.69 1.71 12.13
C HIS A 116 18.79 2.79 12.16
N ALA A 117 18.40 4.06 12.22
CA ALA A 117 19.34 5.14 12.50
C ALA A 117 19.99 4.85 13.86
N CYS A 118 21.32 4.84 13.91
CA CYS A 118 22.10 4.42 15.08
C CYS A 118 21.81 5.33 16.28
N LYS A 119 21.88 4.79 17.51
CA LYS A 119 21.57 5.51 18.76
C LYS A 119 22.62 6.56 19.19
N HIS A 120 23.54 6.94 18.30
CA HIS A 120 24.69 7.80 18.63
C HIS A 120 24.96 8.93 17.61
N ASP A 121 23.90 9.47 16.99
CA ASP A 121 23.95 10.78 16.33
C ASP A 121 23.32 11.86 17.25
#